data_AF-A0A956A677-F1
#
_entry.id   AF-A0A956A677-F1
#
_cell.length_a   1.000
_cell.length_b   1.000
_cell.length_c   1.000
_cell.angle_alpha   90.00
_cell.angle_beta   90.00
_cell.angle_gamma   90.00
#
_symmetry.space_group_name_H-M   'P 1'
#
loop_
_entity.id
_entity.type
_entity.pdbx_description
1 polymer ?
#
loop_
_entity_poly.entity_id
_entity_poly.type
_entity_poly.pdbx_seq_one_letter_code
_entity_poly.pdbx_strand_id
1 'polypeptide(L)'
;MHELKRLLAVLTLGLAACGSPGDDGAADTSGASDSTTANADADGVTVVVCSPGTATCDGVARMVCREDGTRWDRVTCPTGSGCEGGSCRPQVCTPLASSGECTDDASYERCNVGGTGYEQVTCNAGESCRNGACAGPICVPGQRICAGFSIVEQCAVGGLEWQQA
;
A
#
# COMPACT_ATOMS: atom_id res chain seq x y z
N MET A 1 35.95 10.36 -23.06
CA MET A 1 36.16 9.66 -24.34
C MET A 1 37.36 8.73 -24.20
N HIS A 2 37.16 7.50 -23.74
CA HIS A 2 38.06 6.36 -23.98
C HIS A 2 37.22 5.10 -23.76
N GLU A 3 36.78 4.55 -24.88
CA GLU A 3 36.06 3.31 -25.06
C GLU A 3 36.92 2.12 -24.62
N LEU A 4 36.44 1.28 -23.69
CA LEU A 4 37.00 -0.06 -23.49
C LEU A 4 35.97 -1.10 -23.90
N LYS A 5 36.12 -1.54 -25.14
CA LYS A 5 35.31 -2.53 -25.86
C LYS A 5 36.07 -3.86 -25.82
N ARG A 6 35.62 -4.83 -25.01
CA ARG A 6 36.02 -6.25 -25.07
C ARG A 6 34.79 -7.11 -24.72
N LEU A 7 34.04 -7.54 -25.73
CA LEU A 7 34.07 -8.88 -26.33
C LEU A 7 33.86 -10.05 -25.34
N LEU A 8 32.63 -10.58 -25.40
CA LEU A 8 32.19 -11.99 -25.35
C LEU A 8 32.87 -12.97 -24.38
N ALA A 9 32.07 -13.47 -23.43
CA ALA A 9 32.06 -14.88 -23.06
C ALA A 9 30.62 -15.28 -22.65
N VAL A 10 29.90 -15.88 -23.59
CA VAL A 10 28.66 -16.63 -23.33
C VAL A 10 29.08 -17.95 -22.68
N LEU A 11 28.68 -18.18 -21.43
CA LEU A 11 28.76 -19.51 -20.80
C LEU A 11 27.37 -19.88 -20.28
N THR A 12 26.58 -20.49 -21.17
CA THR A 12 25.40 -21.27 -20.80
C THR A 12 25.85 -22.54 -20.11
N LEU A 13 25.62 -22.63 -18.79
CA LEU A 13 25.68 -23.90 -18.07
C LEU A 13 24.27 -24.22 -17.56
N GLY A 14 23.54 -25.01 -18.35
CA GLY A 14 22.38 -25.73 -17.88
C GLY A 14 22.84 -27.03 -17.21
N LEU A 15 22.20 -27.40 -16.10
CA LEU A 15 22.07 -28.73 -15.47
C LEU A 15 21.32 -28.45 -14.15
N ALA A 16 20.43 -29.26 -13.59
CA ALA A 16 19.66 -30.42 -14.00
C ALA A 16 18.63 -30.55 -12.87
N ALA A 17 17.39 -30.90 -13.22
CA ALA A 17 16.33 -31.16 -12.26
C ALA A 17 16.69 -32.34 -11.34
N CYS A 18 16.47 -32.16 -10.04
CA CYS A 18 16.34 -33.26 -9.08
C CYS A 18 14.88 -33.28 -8.65
N GLY A 19 14.14 -34.28 -9.15
CA GLY A 19 12.83 -34.63 -8.63
C GLY A 19 12.97 -35.36 -7.29
N SER A 20 11.98 -35.21 -6.43
CA SER A 20 11.73 -36.15 -5.33
C SER A 20 10.27 -36.59 -5.39
N PRO A 21 10.00 -37.89 -5.22
CA PRO A 21 8.66 -38.48 -5.32
C PRO A 21 7.81 -38.12 -4.10
N GLY A 22 6.50 -38.05 -4.32
CA GLY A 22 5.51 -37.89 -3.26
C GLY A 22 5.24 -39.18 -2.51
N ASP A 23 4.49 -39.05 -1.42
CA ASP A 23 3.57 -40.08 -0.93
C ASP A 23 2.50 -39.42 -0.05
N ASP A 24 1.32 -40.01 -0.18
CA ASP A 24 -0.02 -39.50 0.09
C ASP A 24 -0.45 -39.52 1.57
N GLY A 25 -1.44 -38.69 1.89
CA GLY A 25 -2.15 -38.72 3.17
C GLY A 25 -3.40 -37.85 3.14
N ALA A 26 -4.48 -38.42 2.60
CA ALA A 26 -5.79 -37.81 2.42
C ALA A 26 -6.68 -37.81 3.68
N ALA A 27 -7.68 -36.92 3.64
CA ALA A 27 -8.90 -36.82 4.47
C ALA A 27 -8.68 -36.32 5.92
N ASP A 28 -9.41 -35.33 6.44
CA ASP A 28 -10.84 -35.08 6.27
C ASP A 28 -11.21 -33.62 5.99
N THR A 29 -12.11 -33.48 5.03
CA THR A 29 -12.89 -32.29 4.74
C THR A 29 -13.99 -32.08 5.78
N SER A 30 -13.92 -30.97 6.49
CA SER A 30 -15.03 -30.30 7.17
C SER A 30 -14.66 -28.81 7.12
N GLY A 31 -15.16 -28.01 6.20
CA GLY A 31 -16.58 -27.68 6.09
C GLY A 31 -16.80 -26.31 6.73
N ALA A 32 -16.37 -25.25 6.04
CA ALA A 32 -16.90 -23.88 6.12
C ALA A 32 -16.16 -23.00 5.10
N SER A 33 -16.29 -23.34 3.82
CA SER A 33 -16.24 -22.30 2.80
C SER A 33 -17.46 -21.42 3.04
N ASP A 34 -17.30 -20.30 3.75
CA ASP A 34 -18.27 -19.20 3.65
C ASP A 34 -18.03 -18.46 2.33
N SER A 35 -18.08 -19.26 1.26
CA SER A 35 -18.38 -18.84 -0.09
C SER A 35 -19.89 -18.94 -0.14
N THR A 36 -20.55 -17.81 0.04
CA THR A 36 -21.97 -17.68 -0.29
C THR A 36 -22.09 -17.89 -1.80
N THR A 37 -22.18 -19.17 -2.18
CA THR A 37 -22.71 -19.76 -3.41
C THR A 37 -22.43 -19.01 -4.70
N ALA A 38 -21.29 -19.30 -5.32
CA ALA A 38 -21.22 -19.34 -6.78
C ALA A 38 -21.99 -20.59 -7.24
N ASN A 39 -23.30 -20.46 -7.49
CA ASN A 39 -24.06 -21.46 -8.21
C ASN A 39 -23.66 -21.39 -9.68
N ALA A 40 -22.66 -22.20 -10.06
CA ALA A 40 -22.43 -22.56 -11.45
C ALA A 40 -23.14 -23.89 -11.70
N ASP A 41 -24.47 -23.81 -11.85
CA ASP A 41 -25.29 -24.91 -12.36
C ASP A 41 -26.14 -24.38 -13.52
N ALA A 42 -26.33 -25.22 -14.53
CA ALA A 42 -26.86 -24.85 -15.84
C ALA A 42 -28.39 -24.64 -15.86
N ASP A 43 -28.95 -23.98 -14.84
CA ASP A 43 -30.37 -23.83 -14.61
C ASP A 43 -30.68 -22.49 -13.90
N GLY A 44 -30.68 -21.36 -14.63
CA GLY A 44 -31.37 -20.13 -14.23
C GLY A 44 -31.12 -19.48 -12.84
N VAL A 45 -30.14 -19.93 -12.04
CA VAL A 45 -29.92 -19.39 -10.69
C VAL A 45 -29.20 -18.05 -10.76
N THR A 46 -29.87 -16.99 -10.30
CA THR A 46 -29.24 -15.68 -10.10
C THR A 46 -28.29 -15.75 -8.91
N VAL A 47 -26.99 -15.66 -9.17
CA VAL A 47 -25.98 -15.52 -8.11
C VAL A 47 -26.07 -14.10 -7.55
N VAL A 48 -26.45 -14.00 -6.27
CA VAL A 48 -26.42 -12.74 -5.53
C VAL A 48 -24.99 -12.50 -5.06
N VAL A 49 -24.35 -11.46 -5.58
CA VAL A 49 -22.96 -11.09 -5.26
C VAL A 49 -22.87 -9.91 -4.29
N CYS A 50 -23.97 -9.17 -4.11
CA CYS A 50 -24.05 -8.03 -3.21
C CYS A 50 -25.49 -7.80 -2.75
N SER A 51 -25.64 -7.08 -1.63
CA SER A 51 -26.96 -6.68 -1.13
C SER A 51 -27.55 -5.57 -2.01
N PRO A 52 -28.72 -5.78 -2.65
CA PRO A 52 -29.35 -4.80 -3.53
C PRO A 52 -29.44 -3.40 -2.91
N GLY A 53 -29.13 -2.39 -3.73
CA GLY A 53 -29.20 -0.97 -3.32
C GLY A 53 -28.09 -0.51 -2.37
N THR A 54 -27.24 -1.41 -1.86
CA THR A 54 -26.10 -1.00 -1.03
C THR A 54 -25.03 -0.30 -1.86
N ALA A 55 -24.26 0.58 -1.22
CA ALA A 55 -23.17 1.30 -1.86
C ALA A 55 -21.88 1.17 -1.06
N THR A 56 -20.77 1.05 -1.76
CA THR A 56 -19.41 1.05 -1.18
C THR A 56 -18.48 1.94 -2.00
N CYS A 57 -17.28 2.20 -1.51
CA CYS A 57 -16.26 2.95 -2.23
C CYS A 57 -15.18 2.03 -2.78
N ASP A 58 -14.78 2.30 -4.02
CA ASP A 58 -13.63 1.70 -4.68
C ASP A 58 -12.74 2.84 -5.18
N GLY A 59 -11.75 3.21 -4.36
CA GLY A 59 -10.98 4.45 -4.52
C GLY A 59 -11.88 5.69 -4.49
N VAL A 60 -11.84 6.49 -5.54
CA VAL A 60 -12.67 7.70 -5.69
C VAL A 60 -14.08 7.42 -6.23
N ALA A 61 -14.34 6.19 -6.69
CA ALA A 61 -15.61 5.82 -7.30
C ALA A 61 -16.57 5.19 -6.29
N ARG A 62 -17.86 5.46 -6.45
CA ARG A 62 -18.93 4.83 -5.68
C ARG A 62 -19.41 3.60 -6.43
N MET A 63 -19.39 2.44 -5.80
CA MET A 63 -19.96 1.20 -6.31
C MET A 63 -21.36 1.05 -5.75
N VAL A 64 -22.36 0.82 -6.60
CA VAL A 64 -23.76 0.62 -6.20
C VAL A 64 -24.19 -0.79 -6.61
N CYS A 65 -24.68 -1.57 -5.67
CA CYS A 65 -25.21 -2.89 -5.99
C CYS A 65 -26.55 -2.73 -6.71
N ARG A 66 -26.68 -3.40 -7.85
CA ARG A 66 -27.92 -3.38 -8.64
C ARG A 66 -29.07 -4.01 -7.86
N GLU A 67 -30.31 -3.64 -8.18
CA GLU A 67 -31.52 -4.17 -7.51
C GLU A 67 -31.65 -5.70 -7.59
N ASP A 68 -31.14 -6.32 -8.65
CA ASP A 68 -31.11 -7.78 -8.79
C ASP A 68 -29.97 -8.46 -7.99
N GLY A 69 -29.08 -7.68 -7.37
CA GLY A 69 -28.01 -8.19 -6.52
C GLY A 69 -26.88 -8.90 -7.27
N THR A 70 -26.89 -8.93 -8.61
CA THR A 70 -25.94 -9.73 -9.40
C THR A 70 -24.65 -8.99 -9.75
N ARG A 71 -24.62 -7.67 -9.60
CA ARG A 71 -23.46 -6.84 -10.01
C ARG A 71 -23.36 -5.51 -9.26
N TRP A 72 -22.12 -5.05 -9.12
CA TRP A 72 -21.77 -3.68 -8.75
C TRP A 72 -21.68 -2.76 -9.98
N ASP A 73 -22.46 -1.70 -9.99
CA ASP A 73 -22.37 -0.58 -10.93
C ASP A 73 -21.40 0.47 -10.40
N ARG A 74 -20.39 0.81 -11.20
CA ARG A 74 -19.46 1.90 -10.87
C ARG A 74 -20.09 3.24 -11.24
N VAL A 75 -20.21 4.13 -10.27
CA VAL A 75 -20.73 5.49 -10.41
C VAL A 75 -19.62 6.47 -10.00
N THR A 76 -19.17 7.28 -10.95
CA THR A 76 -18.17 8.33 -10.67
C THR A 76 -18.83 9.45 -9.87
N CYS A 77 -18.16 9.90 -8.80
CA CYS A 77 -18.61 11.07 -8.06
C CYS A 77 -18.49 12.34 -8.92
N PRO A 78 -19.36 13.34 -8.70
CA PRO A 78 -19.27 14.61 -9.42
C PRO A 78 -17.93 15.29 -9.16
N THR A 79 -17.53 16.17 -10.08
CA THR A 79 -16.28 16.94 -9.96
C THR A 79 -16.20 17.67 -8.61
N GLY A 80 -15.04 17.57 -7.94
CA GLY A 80 -14.83 18.16 -6.61
C GLY A 80 -15.46 17.35 -5.47
N SER A 81 -15.89 16.10 -5.74
CA SER A 81 -16.34 15.15 -4.73
C SER A 81 -15.59 13.83 -4.86
N GLY A 82 -15.47 13.09 -3.76
CA GLY A 82 -14.96 11.73 -3.77
C GLY A 82 -15.77 10.81 -2.88
N CYS A 83 -15.47 9.52 -2.96
CA CYS A 83 -16.25 8.49 -2.28
C CYS A 83 -15.75 8.28 -0.85
N GLU A 84 -16.68 8.33 0.11
CA GLU A 84 -16.46 7.91 1.49
C GLU A 84 -17.71 7.19 2.01
N GLY A 85 -17.55 6.00 2.59
CA GLY A 85 -18.66 5.23 3.16
C GLY A 85 -19.82 4.94 2.19
N GLY A 86 -19.51 4.72 0.91
CA GLY A 86 -20.51 4.48 -0.14
C GLY A 86 -21.25 5.72 -0.63
N SER A 87 -20.83 6.92 -0.20
CA SER A 87 -21.47 8.19 -0.57
C SER A 87 -20.46 9.15 -1.20
N CYS A 88 -20.92 9.97 -2.14
CA CYS A 88 -20.09 11.06 -2.67
C CYS A 88 -20.14 12.25 -1.71
N ARG A 89 -18.97 12.66 -1.23
CA ARG A 89 -18.79 13.81 -0.34
C ARG A 89 -17.86 14.85 -0.96
N PRO A 90 -17.98 16.13 -0.61
CA PRO A 90 -17.06 17.17 -1.08
C PRO A 90 -15.61 16.83 -0.76
N GLN A 91 -14.71 17.08 -1.72
CA GLN A 91 -13.27 16.97 -1.47
C GLN A 91 -12.80 18.17 -0.66
N VAL A 92 -11.99 17.90 0.36
CA VAL A 92 -11.35 18.88 1.23
C VAL A 92 -9.83 18.91 1.07
N CYS A 93 -9.25 17.86 0.47
CA CYS A 93 -7.83 17.73 0.18
C CYS A 93 -7.60 16.90 -1.10
N THR A 94 -6.40 17.02 -1.68
CA THR A 94 -6.00 16.20 -2.84
C THR A 94 -5.84 14.74 -2.38
N PRO A 95 -6.52 13.76 -2.99
CA PRO A 95 -6.42 12.36 -2.59
C PRO A 95 -4.98 11.87 -2.43
N LEU A 96 -4.70 11.17 -1.32
CA LEU A 96 -3.39 10.63 -0.96
C LEU A 96 -2.25 11.64 -0.76
N ALA A 97 -2.52 12.96 -0.84
CA ALA A 97 -1.50 13.96 -0.55
C ALA A 97 -1.21 14.04 0.96
N SER A 98 0.05 14.28 1.33
CA SER A 98 0.41 14.60 2.73
C SER A 98 -0.17 15.96 3.14
N SER A 99 -0.50 16.13 4.42
CA SER A 99 -0.79 17.44 5.01
C SER A 99 0.44 18.37 4.97
N GLY A 100 1.65 17.79 4.85
CA GLY A 100 2.92 18.51 4.91
C GLY A 100 3.47 18.64 6.33
N GLU A 101 2.75 18.17 7.34
CA GLU A 101 3.15 18.23 8.74
C GLU A 101 3.18 16.84 9.39
N CYS A 102 4.09 16.69 10.35
CA CYS A 102 4.17 15.50 11.20
C CYS A 102 3.24 15.68 12.40
N THR A 103 2.49 14.65 12.75
CA THR A 103 1.69 14.63 13.99
C THR A 103 2.55 14.25 15.19
N ASP A 104 3.55 13.41 14.97
CA ASP A 104 4.58 13.01 15.94
C ASP A 104 5.84 12.52 15.20
N ASP A 105 6.88 12.11 15.94
CA ASP A 105 8.15 11.62 15.38
C ASP A 105 8.00 10.38 14.47
N ALA A 106 6.87 9.68 14.53
CA ALA A 106 6.63 8.44 13.79
C ALA A 106 5.35 8.50 12.94
N SER A 107 4.64 9.63 12.86
CA SER A 107 3.37 9.70 12.13
C SER A 107 3.14 11.06 11.47
N TYR A 108 2.39 11.05 10.39
CA TYR A 108 1.94 12.26 9.69
C TYR A 108 0.48 12.12 9.25
N GLU A 109 -0.13 13.23 8.84
CA GLU A 109 -1.47 13.19 8.24
C GLU A 109 -1.40 13.12 6.72
N ARG A 110 -2.25 12.27 6.15
CA ARG A 110 -2.43 12.13 4.71
C ARG A 110 -3.90 12.26 4.38
N CYS A 111 -4.20 12.87 3.25
CA CYS A 111 -5.55 12.86 2.70
C CYS A 111 -5.97 11.43 2.35
N ASN A 112 -7.19 11.04 2.73
CA ASN A 112 -7.73 9.73 2.39
C ASN A 112 -7.88 9.56 0.86
N VAL A 113 -8.11 8.32 0.41
CA VAL A 113 -8.24 8.01 -1.03
C VAL A 113 -9.41 8.75 -1.70
N GLY A 114 -10.45 9.12 -0.94
CA GLY A 114 -11.60 9.88 -1.43
C GLY A 114 -11.33 11.37 -1.55
N GLY A 115 -10.30 11.91 -0.92
CA GLY A 115 -10.11 13.36 -0.81
C GLY A 115 -11.02 14.04 0.22
N THR A 116 -11.76 13.28 1.04
CA THR A 116 -12.87 13.80 1.86
C THR A 116 -12.47 14.10 3.31
N GLY A 117 -11.26 13.69 3.72
CA GLY A 117 -10.73 13.90 5.06
C GLY A 117 -9.28 13.44 5.18
N TYR A 118 -8.68 13.70 6.35
CA TYR A 118 -7.33 13.27 6.69
C TYR A 118 -7.36 11.98 7.52
N GLU A 119 -6.35 11.15 7.31
CA GLU A 119 -6.05 9.95 8.08
C GLU A 119 -4.60 10.01 8.57
N GLN A 120 -4.34 9.43 9.74
CA GLN A 120 -2.99 9.31 10.26
C GLN A 120 -2.27 8.14 9.58
N VAL A 121 -1.05 8.38 9.15
CA VAL A 121 -0.15 7.37 8.59
C VAL A 121 1.05 7.23 9.51
N THR A 122 1.24 6.02 10.04
CA THR A 122 2.42 5.67 10.85
C THR A 122 3.56 5.21 9.94
N CYS A 123 4.76 5.71 10.23
CA CYS A 123 5.99 5.32 9.55
C CYS A 123 6.41 3.90 9.89
N ASN A 124 7.16 3.26 9.00
CA ASN A 124 7.66 1.91 9.25
C ASN A 124 8.73 1.90 10.35
N ALA A 125 9.05 0.72 10.87
CA ALA A 125 10.11 0.57 11.84
C ALA A 125 11.44 1.12 11.31
N GLY A 126 12.07 2.02 12.08
CA GLY A 126 13.33 2.67 11.73
C GLY A 126 13.18 3.93 10.87
N GLU A 127 11.96 4.28 10.44
CA GLU A 127 11.67 5.57 9.83
C GLU A 127 11.15 6.56 10.89
N SER A 128 11.36 7.84 10.62
CA SER A 128 10.79 8.92 11.43
C SER A 128 10.15 9.96 10.51
N CYS A 129 9.14 10.65 11.02
CA CYS A 129 8.45 11.66 10.25
C CYS A 129 9.32 12.91 10.11
N ARG A 130 9.45 13.41 8.88
CA ARG A 130 10.11 14.66 8.56
C ARG A 130 9.39 15.36 7.41
N ASN A 131 9.04 16.63 7.60
CA ASN A 131 8.34 17.45 6.61
C ASN A 131 7.06 16.76 6.08
N GLY A 132 6.29 16.11 6.96
CA GLY A 132 5.03 15.45 6.60
C GLY A 132 5.19 14.18 5.76
N ALA A 133 6.35 13.52 5.83
CA ALA A 133 6.60 12.25 5.18
C ALA A 133 7.53 11.37 6.02
N CYS A 134 7.43 10.04 5.85
CA CYS A 134 8.35 9.11 6.48
C CYS A 134 9.71 9.13 5.78
N ALA A 135 10.77 9.29 6.57
CA ALA A 135 12.14 9.28 6.11
C ALA A 135 12.94 8.23 6.88
N GLY A 136 13.77 7.47 6.17
CA GLY A 136 14.76 6.59 6.78
C GLY A 136 15.94 7.36 7.36
N PRO A 137 16.75 6.71 8.22
CA PRO A 137 17.89 7.33 8.86
C PRO A 137 18.94 7.70 7.80
N ILE A 138 19.44 8.93 7.87
CA ILE A 138 20.56 9.43 7.05
C ILE A 138 21.92 9.14 7.70
N CYS A 139 21.91 8.80 8.99
CA CYS A 139 23.10 8.49 9.79
C CYS A 139 22.77 7.47 10.89
N VAL A 140 23.80 6.80 11.42
CA VAL A 140 23.62 5.87 12.54
C VAL A 140 23.48 6.67 13.84
N PRO A 141 22.42 6.48 14.65
CA PRO A 141 22.23 7.20 15.90
C PRO A 141 23.48 7.20 16.79
N GLY A 142 23.91 8.38 17.23
CA GLY A 142 25.10 8.56 18.06
C GLY A 142 26.44 8.52 17.32
N GLN A 143 26.47 8.20 16.02
CA GLN A 143 27.66 8.29 15.18
C GLN A 143 28.22 9.71 15.22
N ARG A 144 29.54 9.85 15.30
CA ARG A 144 30.23 11.15 15.30
C ARG A 144 31.09 11.28 14.06
N ILE A 145 31.08 12.46 13.44
CA ILE A 145 31.90 12.81 12.30
C ILE A 145 32.58 14.17 12.52
N CYS A 146 33.71 14.39 11.84
CA CYS A 146 34.30 15.72 11.74
C CYS A 146 33.66 16.46 10.57
N ALA A 147 32.81 17.46 10.84
CA ALA A 147 32.19 18.35 9.86
C ALA A 147 33.04 19.62 9.62
N GLY A 148 34.37 19.48 9.71
CA GLY A 148 35.33 20.58 9.61
C GLY A 148 36.56 20.34 10.48
N PHE A 149 37.43 21.35 10.58
CA PHE A 149 38.67 21.26 11.37
C PHE A 149 38.46 21.39 12.89
N SER A 150 37.34 21.95 13.30
CA SER A 150 37.00 22.20 14.71
C SER A 150 35.53 21.92 15.04
N ILE A 151 34.81 21.25 14.15
CA ILE A 151 33.38 20.95 14.30
C ILE A 151 33.23 19.43 14.31
N VAL A 152 32.66 18.93 15.41
CA VAL A 152 32.22 17.54 15.51
C VAL A 152 30.69 17.56 15.48
N GLU A 153 30.13 16.75 14.60
CA GLU A 153 28.70 16.51 14.58
C GLU A 153 28.41 15.10 15.10
N GLN A 154 27.30 14.97 15.81
CA GLN A 154 26.73 13.71 16.24
C GLN A 154 25.37 13.53 15.59
N CYS A 155 25.13 12.31 15.11
CA CYS A 155 23.84 11.91 14.58
C CYS A 155 22.80 11.86 15.71
N ALA A 156 21.68 12.54 15.55
CA ALA A 156 20.58 12.53 16.49
C ALA A 156 20.02 11.10 16.71
N VAL A 157 19.29 10.89 17.81
CA VAL A 157 18.70 9.58 18.16
C VAL A 157 17.76 9.07 17.07
N GLY A 158 17.04 9.97 16.38
CA GLY A 158 16.15 9.63 15.26
C GLY A 158 16.88 9.32 13.95
N GLY A 159 18.21 9.46 13.87
CA GLY A 159 18.97 9.16 12.66
C GLY A 159 18.74 10.11 11.48
N LEU A 160 17.92 11.16 11.64
CA LEU A 160 17.49 12.04 10.55
C LEU A 160 18.28 13.33 10.40
N GLU A 161 19.15 13.66 11.36
CA GLU A 161 19.90 14.92 11.36
C GLU A 161 21.25 14.79 12.06
N TRP A 162 22.15 15.68 11.64
CA TRP A 162 23.42 15.92 12.30
C TRP A 162 23.26 17.12 13.23
N GLN A 163 23.69 16.98 14.47
CA GLN A 163 23.67 18.03 15.48
C GLN A 163 25.09 18.28 15.97
N GLN A 164 25.43 19.53 16.28
CA GLN A 164 26.76 19.86 16.79
C GLN A 164 26.94 19.26 18.19
N ALA A 165 28.09 18.58 18.41
CA ALA A 165 28.39 17.79 19.60
C ALA A 165 29.53 18.34 20.46
#